data_AF-A0A948Q133-F1
#
_entry.id   AF-A0A948Q133-F1
#
_cell.length_a   1.000
_cell.length_b   1.000
_cell.length_c   1.000
_cell.angle_alpha   90.00
_cell.angle_beta   90.00
_cell.angle_gamma   90.00
#
_symmetry.space_group_name_H-M   'P 1'
#
loop_
_entity.id
_entity.type
_entity.pdbx_description
1 polymer ?
#
loop_
_entity_poly.entity_id
_entity_poly.type
_entity_poly.pdbx_seq_one_letter_code
_entity_poly.pdbx_strand_id
1 'polypeptide(L)'
;MAVKSTPPIKNIPKLTLPLTHLKGIGPERASLMAQKGLRTILDLLFFTPIHYEDRTNISPIKDAREGLPVQIKGRVVYGREERFYPSRKG
;
A
#
# COMPACT_ATOMS: atom_id res chain seq x y z
N MET A 1 18.62 -24.14 -20.79
CA MET A 1 17.35 -23.65 -20.20
C MET A 1 16.90 -22.45 -21.02
N ALA A 2 15.76 -22.54 -21.73
CA ALA A 2 15.29 -21.45 -22.57
C ALA A 2 14.66 -20.35 -21.70
N VAL A 3 15.26 -19.15 -21.71
CA VAL A 3 14.61 -17.94 -21.18
C VAL A 3 13.37 -17.70 -22.05
N LYS A 4 12.18 -17.90 -21.50
CA LYS A 4 10.94 -17.49 -22.17
C LYS A 4 10.98 -15.97 -22.33
N SER A 5 10.92 -15.47 -23.56
CA SER A 5 10.86 -14.03 -23.85
C SER A 5 9.60 -13.43 -23.22
N THR A 6 9.74 -12.49 -22.29
CA THR A 6 8.63 -11.74 -21.71
C THR A 6 7.86 -11.01 -22.82
N PRO A 7 6.52 -11.10 -22.87
CA PRO A 7 5.75 -10.35 -23.86
C PRO A 7 5.93 -8.85 -23.64
N PRO A 8 6.02 -8.04 -24.70
CA PRO A 8 6.16 -6.60 -24.57
C PRO A 8 4.93 -6.03 -23.85
N ILE A 9 5.16 -5.14 -22.89
CA ILE A 9 4.10 -4.40 -22.21
C ILE A 9 3.40 -3.54 -23.27
N LYS A 10 2.17 -3.89 -23.59
CA LYS A 10 1.34 -3.11 -24.52
C LYS A 10 0.80 -1.88 -23.78
N ASN A 11 0.83 -0.72 -24.42
CA ASN A 11 0.30 0.56 -23.94
C ASN A 11 1.03 1.14 -22.70
N ILE A 12 2.27 1.57 -22.88
CA ILE A 12 2.96 2.38 -21.88
C ILE A 12 2.39 3.81 -21.94
N PRO A 13 1.80 4.35 -20.87
CA PRO A 13 1.34 5.72 -20.85
C PRO A 13 2.52 6.68 -21.03
N LYS A 14 2.28 7.86 -21.62
CA LYS A 14 3.31 8.91 -21.67
C LYS A 14 3.70 9.26 -20.24
N LEU A 15 4.97 9.08 -19.89
CA LEU A 15 5.44 9.24 -18.52
C LEU A 15 5.36 10.68 -18.02
N THR A 16 5.24 11.65 -18.94
CA THR A 16 5.02 13.08 -18.65
C THR A 16 3.57 13.43 -18.29
N LEU A 17 2.63 12.48 -18.38
CA LEU A 17 1.24 12.73 -18.00
C LEU A 17 1.13 13.00 -16.49
N PRO A 18 0.16 13.85 -16.08
CA PRO A 18 -0.08 14.12 -14.67
C PRO A 18 -0.56 12.87 -13.93
N LEU A 19 -0.32 12.82 -12.62
CA LEU A 19 -0.72 11.68 -11.79
C LEU A 19 -2.23 11.37 -11.80
N THR A 20 -3.07 12.37 -12.10
CA THR A 20 -4.53 12.19 -12.23
C THR A 20 -4.95 11.26 -13.37
N HIS A 21 -4.03 10.96 -14.29
CA HIS A 21 -4.26 9.96 -15.34
C HIS A 21 -4.27 8.53 -14.79
N LEU A 22 -3.71 8.30 -13.58
CA LEU A 22 -3.72 7.01 -12.91
C LEU A 22 -5.03 6.81 -12.14
N LYS A 23 -5.65 5.64 -12.33
CA LYS A 23 -6.86 5.25 -11.60
C LYS A 23 -6.61 5.29 -10.08
N GLY A 24 -7.46 5.99 -9.35
CA GLY A 24 -7.38 6.12 -7.89
C GLY A 24 -6.68 7.38 -7.39
N ILE A 25 -6.02 8.14 -8.28
CA ILE A 25 -5.43 9.45 -7.97
C ILE A 25 -6.37 10.55 -8.46
N GLY A 26 -7.24 11.01 -7.58
CA GLY A 26 -8.08 12.19 -7.82
C GLY A 26 -7.33 13.51 -7.63
N PRO A 27 -7.97 14.65 -7.92
CA PRO A 27 -7.34 15.98 -7.84
C PRO A 27 -6.80 16.31 -6.45
N GLU A 28 -7.48 15.92 -5.39
CA GLU A 28 -7.04 16.14 -4.01
C GLU A 28 -5.74 15.37 -3.70
N ARG A 29 -5.68 14.08 -4.04
CA ARG A 29 -4.47 13.26 -3.86
C ARG A 29 -3.32 13.77 -4.72
N ALA A 30 -3.60 14.20 -5.95
CA ALA A 30 -2.60 14.78 -6.84
C ALA A 30 -2.03 16.08 -6.26
N SER A 31 -2.85 16.92 -5.63
CA SER A 31 -2.39 18.14 -4.94
C SER A 31 -1.45 17.83 -3.78
N LEU A 32 -1.80 16.85 -2.93
CA LEU A 32 -0.94 16.40 -1.83
C LEU A 32 0.39 15.80 -2.32
N MET A 33 0.35 15.04 -3.43
CA MET A 33 1.55 14.49 -4.07
C MET A 33 2.43 15.59 -4.69
N ALA A 34 1.83 16.62 -5.30
CA ALA A 34 2.55 17.75 -5.87
C ALA A 34 3.32 18.57 -4.81
N GLN A 35 2.79 18.67 -3.58
CA GLN A 35 3.52 19.27 -2.44
C GLN A 35 4.80 18.50 -2.09
N LYS A 36 4.87 17.20 -2.43
CA LYS A 36 6.05 16.35 -2.29
C LYS A 36 6.90 16.28 -3.55
N GLY A 37 6.64 17.12 -4.55
CA GLY A 37 7.37 17.16 -5.82
C GLY A 37 6.92 16.11 -6.85
N LEU A 38 5.88 15.32 -6.57
CA LEU A 38 5.39 14.27 -7.46
C LEU A 38 4.27 14.82 -8.35
N ARG A 39 4.54 15.04 -9.64
CA ARG A 39 3.59 15.67 -10.57
C ARG A 39 3.22 14.76 -11.74
N THR A 40 4.16 13.94 -12.19
CA THR A 40 4.04 13.10 -13.38
C THR A 40 4.17 11.62 -13.05
N ILE A 41 3.73 10.76 -13.96
CA ILE A 41 3.90 9.30 -13.84
C ILE A 41 5.38 8.93 -13.67
N LEU A 42 6.29 9.64 -14.34
CA LEU A 42 7.73 9.43 -14.20
C LEU A 42 8.20 9.65 -12.77
N ASP A 43 7.77 10.74 -12.13
CA ASP A 43 8.15 11.06 -10.74
C ASP A 43 7.74 9.93 -9.79
N LEU A 44 6.54 9.36 -10.00
CA LEU A 44 6.03 8.27 -9.17
C LEU A 44 6.82 6.96 -9.36
N LEU A 45 7.31 6.67 -10.57
CA LEU A 45 8.12 5.48 -10.83
C LEU A 45 9.45 5.49 -10.06
N PHE A 46 9.99 6.68 -9.79
CA PHE A 46 11.22 6.85 -9.01
C PHE A 46 10.94 7.16 -7.52
N PHE A 47 9.67 7.22 -7.13
CA PHE A 47 9.27 7.38 -5.73
C PHE A 47 9.09 6.01 -5.08
N THR A 48 10.16 5.51 -4.47
CA THR A 48 10.17 4.17 -3.87
C THR A 48 9.51 4.15 -2.48
N PRO A 49 8.85 3.04 -2.11
CA PRO A 49 8.35 2.83 -0.76
C PRO A 49 9.46 2.89 0.30
N ILE A 50 9.15 3.43 1.47
CA ILE A 50 10.07 3.46 2.62
C ILE A 50 10.37 2.05 3.12
N HIS A 51 9.38 1.17 3.08
CA HIS A 51 9.55 -0.26 3.33
C HIS A 51 8.64 -1.08 2.41
N TYR A 52 9.05 -2.30 2.14
CA TYR A 52 8.20 -3.32 1.55
C TYR A 52 7.82 -4.31 2.66
N GLU A 53 6.54 -4.59 2.80
CA GLU A 53 6.07 -5.64 3.69
C GLU A 53 5.80 -6.90 2.87
N ASP A 54 6.51 -7.98 3.17
CA ASP A 54 6.26 -9.28 2.54
C ASP A 54 5.03 -9.95 3.19
N ARG A 55 3.93 -9.99 2.42
CA ARG A 55 2.65 -10.55 2.83
C ARG A 55 2.36 -11.93 2.23
N THR A 56 3.41 -12.67 1.85
CA THR A 56 3.28 -14.02 1.28
C THR A 56 3.08 -15.10 2.34
N ASN A 57 3.51 -14.86 3.58
CA ASN A 57 3.48 -15.85 4.65
C ASN A 57 2.34 -15.60 5.65
N ILE A 58 1.39 -16.53 5.71
CA ILE A 58 0.32 -16.52 6.72
C ILE A 58 0.75 -17.40 7.90
N SER A 59 0.96 -16.78 9.06
CA SER A 59 1.36 -17.46 10.29
C SER A 59 0.14 -17.94 11.09
N PRO A 60 0.20 -19.12 11.73
CA PRO A 60 -0.79 -19.53 12.72
C PRO A 60 -0.82 -18.54 13.89
N ILE A 61 -2.02 -18.20 14.38
CA ILE A 61 -2.19 -17.23 15.47
C ILE A 61 -1.44 -17.62 16.76
N LYS A 62 -1.32 -18.93 17.02
CA LYS A 62 -0.61 -19.46 18.20
C LYS A 62 0.90 -19.15 18.19
N ASP A 63 1.46 -18.83 17.03
CA ASP A 63 2.89 -18.57 16.86
C ASP A 63 3.20 -17.05 16.88
N ALA A 64 2.17 -16.21 17.02
CA ALA A 64 2.33 -14.76 17.13
C ALA A 64 3.11 -14.39 18.39
N ARG A 65 4.05 -13.45 18.25
CA ARG A 65 4.87 -12.93 19.35
C ARG A 65 4.67 -11.43 19.48
N GLU A 66 4.66 -10.95 20.72
CA GLU A 66 4.53 -9.53 21.01
C GLU A 66 5.63 -8.71 20.32
N GLY A 67 5.25 -7.55 19.78
CA GLY A 67 6.17 -6.64 19.09
C GLY A 67 6.57 -7.05 17.68
N LEU A 68 6.17 -8.24 17.19
CA LEU A 68 6.45 -8.67 15.83
C LEU A 68 5.22 -8.56 14.92
N PRO A 69 5.33 -7.91 13.74
CA PRO A 69 4.26 -7.93 12.76
C PRO A 69 4.10 -9.34 12.19
N VAL A 70 2.87 -9.86 12.22
CA VAL A 70 2.51 -11.17 11.65
C VAL A 70 1.24 -11.06 10.84
N GLN A 71 1.13 -11.85 9.78
CA GLN A 71 -0.09 -11.96 8.99
C GLN A 71 -0.86 -13.23 9.38
N ILE A 72 -2.12 -13.07 9.77
CA ILE A 72 -2.98 -14.17 10.21
C ILE A 72 -4.25 -14.19 9.37
N LYS A 73 -4.79 -15.39 9.10
CA LYS A 73 -6.09 -15.58 8.45
C LYS A 73 -7.07 -16.23 9.43
N GLY A 74 -8.28 -15.69 9.51
CA GLY A 74 -9.32 -16.21 10.40
C GLY A 74 -10.71 -15.79 9.96
N ARG A 75 -11.72 -16.24 10.71
CA ARG A 75 -13.12 -15.84 10.55
C ARG A 75 -13.51 -14.96 11.74
N VAL A 76 -14.06 -13.79 11.45
CA VAL A 76 -14.70 -12.96 12.48
C VAL A 76 -16.02 -13.63 12.87
N VAL A 77 -16.17 -13.96 14.15
CA VAL A 77 -17.38 -14.64 14.67
C VAL A 77 -18.30 -13.72 15.47
N TYR A 78 -17.78 -12.59 15.96
CA TYR A 78 -18.50 -11.63 16.77
C TYR A 78 -17.83 -10.25 16.66
N GLY A 79 -18.60 -9.19 16.83
CA GLY A 79 -18.12 -7.81 16.93
C GLY A 79 -19.07 -7.00 17.80
N ARG A 80 -18.52 -6.15 18.68
CA ARG A 80 -19.27 -5.19 19.50
C ARG A 80 -18.64 -3.82 19.40
N GLU A 81 -19.46 -2.79 19.59
CA GLU A 81 -18.97 -1.43 19.80
C GLU A 81 -18.57 -1.28 21.28
N GLU A 82 -17.31 -0.93 21.54
CA GLU A 82 -16.87 -0.44 22.85
C GLU A 82 -16.50 1.02 22.73
N ARG A 83 -17.11 1.87 23.58
CA ARG A 83 -16.71 3.27 23.71
C ARG A 83 -15.60 3.35 24.76
N PHE A 84 -14.38 3.51 24.29
CA PHE A 84 -13.26 3.85 25.15
C PHE A 84 -13.33 5.34 25.50
N TYR A 85 -13.76 5.65 26.72
CA TYR A 85 -13.62 7.00 27.26
C TYR A 85 -12.16 7.22 27.68
N PRO A 86 -11.53 8.34 27.30
CA PRO A 86 -10.18 8.65 27.77
C PRO A 86 -10.20 8.72 29.30
N SER A 87 -9.35 7.92 29.94
CA SER A 87 -9.12 8.00 31.38
C SER A 87 -8.48 9.35 31.68
N ARG A 88 -9.19 10.22 32.41
CA ARG A 88 -8.57 11.40 33.01
C ARG A 88 -7.59 10.91 34.08
N LYS A 89 -6.30 10.89 33.76
CA LYS A 89 -5.25 10.88 34.78
C LYS A 89 -5.27 12.24 35.48
N GLY A 90 -5.64 12.24 36.76
CA GLY A 90 -5.34 13.33 37.69
C GLY A 90 -3.88 13.26 38.14
#